data_AF-A0A2T6NER8-F1
#
_entry.id   AF-A0A2T6NER8-F1
#
_cell.length_a   1.000
_cell.length_b   1.000
_cell.length_c   1.000
_cell.angle_alpha   90.00
_cell.angle_beta   90.00
_cell.angle_gamma   90.00
#
_symmetry.space_group_name_H-M   'P 1'
#
loop_
_entity.id
_entity.type
_entity.pdbx_description
1 polymer ?
#
loop_
_entity_poly.entity_id
_entity_poly.type
_entity_poly.pdbx_seq_one_letter_code
_entity_poly.pdbx_strand_id
1 'polypeptide(L)'
;MKAAWVGFIAIGLVSSSAAGAQFEPGARRPPGGGPPPEAFEACEQKQQESACSFRAPHGTVEGSCRNLREGMVCVPKDFRRGPAPGGPPAEGRYGPRESDFRRPVEPAVIQVRPPETSVDPVARGTAAVQNKVPDSGQIDCFNNRERMACGDLQQRFTGQDGHYSARQGYRDNGDGTVTDNVTGLRWQQAHNAQRLTYRDAAEACGRLGLAGNRTWRLPTITELFSISHWRNQGGRQFYIDRRFFDLEEPGPEVLADDPFRSTHNTSMMGQTWSSTEYSGEILLGSAVPHVFFFNFLDGRIKAAPKRGRSRLFYRCVSGESWGDNLFQDNRNGTVTDAAMELMWQQADDGQPRDWSQALGYCDGLNLAGYSDWRLPNIKELQTLVDYRYNDPAIDPNFFKQKDSAGWFWSSTTHGENPAMASYICFGPCTSVDGVDVHGAGAQRSDPKTGNPSRWRARGGQRDETRIFNYARCVRDAKE
;
A
#
# COMPACT_ATOMS: atom_id res chain seq x y z
N MET A 1 43.89 40.19 53.45
CA MET A 1 45.24 39.75 53.02
C MET A 1 45.09 38.59 52.05
N LYS A 2 45.87 38.53 50.96
CA LYS A 2 46.09 37.37 50.05
C LYS A 2 44.83 36.70 49.43
N ALA A 3 44.85 36.19 48.21
CA ALA A 3 45.66 36.48 47.02
C ALA A 3 44.86 35.98 45.80
N ALA A 4 45.04 36.58 44.63
CA ALA A 4 44.46 36.05 43.39
C ALA A 4 45.34 34.91 42.84
N TRP A 5 44.73 33.95 42.15
CA TRP A 5 45.42 33.11 41.17
C TRP A 5 44.51 32.86 39.96
N VAL A 6 45.10 32.89 38.77
CA VAL A 6 44.40 32.70 37.49
C VAL A 6 44.71 31.30 36.97
N GLY A 7 43.70 30.56 36.53
CA GLY A 7 43.84 29.24 35.94
C GLY A 7 43.27 29.21 34.53
N PHE A 8 44.14 29.20 33.51
CA PHE A 8 43.74 28.86 32.14
C PHE A 8 43.40 27.37 32.05
N ILE A 9 42.30 27.04 31.36
CA ILE A 9 42.18 25.78 30.63
C ILE A 9 41.96 26.17 29.16
N ALA A 10 42.73 25.54 28.27
CA ALA A 10 42.68 25.78 26.84
C ALA A 10 42.59 24.44 26.10
N ILE A 11 42.08 24.50 24.87
CA ILE A 11 41.99 23.40 23.90
C ILE A 11 40.88 22.37 24.27
N GLY A 12 40.07 21.88 23.33
CA GLY A 12 40.14 22.08 21.88
C GLY A 12 38.80 22.02 21.15
N LEU A 13 38.80 22.59 19.95
CA LEU A 13 37.76 22.29 18.96
C LEU A 13 37.85 20.81 18.58
N VAL A 14 36.74 20.08 18.69
CA VAL A 14 36.53 18.84 17.93
C VAL A 14 35.68 19.22 16.74
N SER A 15 36.27 19.24 15.54
CA SER A 15 35.51 19.45 14.32
C SER A 15 34.57 18.27 14.07
N SER A 16 33.28 18.54 14.01
CA SER A 16 32.29 17.62 13.46
C SER A 16 32.44 17.56 11.93
N SER A 17 33.55 17.01 11.45
CA SER A 17 33.78 16.71 10.04
C SER A 17 32.84 15.59 9.61
N ALA A 18 31.61 15.98 9.25
CA ALA A 18 30.64 15.15 8.59
C ALA A 18 31.20 14.71 7.23
N ALA A 19 31.88 13.56 7.23
CA ALA A 19 32.38 12.91 6.02
C ALA A 19 31.17 12.47 5.19
N GLY A 20 30.74 13.33 4.27
CA GLY A 20 29.61 13.07 3.40
C GLY A 20 29.85 11.82 2.56
N ALA A 21 29.04 10.79 2.77
CA ALA A 21 29.04 9.59 1.96
C ALA A 21 28.43 9.90 0.58
N GLN A 22 29.23 10.50 -0.30
CA GLN A 22 28.90 10.67 -1.71
C GLN A 22 28.80 9.29 -2.36
N PHE A 23 27.60 8.91 -2.79
CA PHE A 23 27.38 7.67 -3.54
C PHE A 23 27.78 7.87 -5.00
N GLU A 24 28.97 7.39 -5.38
CA GLU A 24 29.32 7.25 -6.80
C GLU A 24 28.60 6.05 -7.45
N PRO A 25 28.03 6.22 -8.66
CA PRO A 25 27.31 5.15 -9.36
C PRO A 25 28.30 4.17 -10.03
N GLY A 26 28.75 3.15 -9.31
CA GLY A 26 29.60 2.10 -9.90
C GLY A 26 30.00 0.88 -9.04
N ALA A 27 29.68 0.87 -7.74
CA ALA A 27 30.13 -0.20 -6.84
C ALA A 27 29.40 -1.54 -7.09
N ARG A 28 30.18 -2.64 -7.19
CA ARG A 28 29.65 -4.00 -7.38
C ARG A 28 28.96 -4.53 -6.12
N ARG A 29 27.90 -5.34 -6.29
CA ARG A 29 27.14 -5.99 -5.20
C ARG A 29 28.06 -6.72 -4.19
N PRO A 30 27.88 -6.54 -2.87
CA PRO A 30 28.47 -7.43 -1.88
C PRO A 30 27.78 -8.82 -1.92
N PRO A 31 28.50 -9.92 -1.63
CA PRO A 31 27.94 -11.27 -1.65
C PRO A 31 27.02 -11.54 -0.45
N GLY A 32 25.93 -12.27 -0.66
CA GLY A 32 24.97 -12.63 0.39
C GLY A 32 25.46 -13.73 1.33
N GLY A 33 24.94 -13.75 2.56
CA GLY A 33 25.27 -14.76 3.58
C GLY A 33 25.07 -14.34 5.05
N GLY A 34 24.45 -13.19 5.33
CA GLY A 34 24.27 -12.68 6.69
C GLY A 34 23.19 -13.42 7.52
N PRO A 35 23.26 -13.37 8.86
CA PRO A 35 22.30 -14.04 9.75
C PRO A 35 20.83 -13.64 9.55
N PRO A 36 19.86 -14.47 9.97
CA PRO A 36 18.43 -14.12 9.95
C PRO A 36 18.07 -12.98 10.92
N PRO A 37 17.13 -12.06 10.60
CA PRO A 37 16.62 -11.05 11.52
C PRO A 37 16.26 -11.59 12.89
N GLU A 38 15.65 -12.77 12.93
CA GLU A 38 15.24 -13.50 14.13
C GLU A 38 16.43 -13.82 15.07
N ALA A 39 17.66 -13.92 14.54
CA ALA A 39 18.88 -14.05 15.33
C ALA A 39 19.35 -12.72 15.93
N PHE A 40 19.07 -11.58 15.30
CA PHE A 40 19.32 -10.26 15.87
C PHE A 40 18.29 -9.94 16.95
N GLU A 41 17.00 -10.16 16.67
CA GLU A 41 15.89 -10.03 17.65
C GLU A 41 16.16 -10.86 18.92
N ALA A 42 16.64 -12.11 18.78
CA ALA A 42 16.97 -12.97 19.92
C ALA A 42 18.12 -12.46 20.82
N CYS A 43 18.81 -11.39 20.41
CA CYS A 43 19.88 -10.70 21.13
C CYS A 43 19.63 -9.20 21.36
N GLU A 44 18.46 -8.68 20.97
CA GLU A 44 18.09 -7.29 21.22
C GLU A 44 18.05 -7.01 22.74
N GLN A 45 18.63 -5.89 23.16
CA GLN A 45 18.83 -5.49 24.57
C GLN A 45 19.63 -6.46 25.47
N LYS A 46 20.19 -7.56 24.94
CA LYS A 46 21.07 -8.46 25.69
C LYS A 46 22.51 -7.97 25.72
N GLN A 47 23.31 -8.54 26.62
CA GLN A 47 24.76 -8.32 26.66
C GLN A 47 25.50 -9.41 25.86
N GLN A 48 26.78 -9.19 25.55
CA GLN A 48 27.60 -10.19 24.89
C GLN A 48 27.63 -11.52 25.68
N GLU A 49 27.71 -12.63 24.97
CA GLU A 49 27.67 -14.02 25.45
C GLU A 49 26.33 -14.52 26.04
N SER A 50 25.37 -13.62 26.29
CA SER A 50 24.02 -13.96 26.76
C SER A 50 23.37 -15.08 25.94
N ALA A 51 22.68 -16.00 26.60
CA ALA A 51 21.95 -17.08 25.94
C ALA A 51 20.81 -16.56 25.05
N CYS A 52 20.65 -17.16 23.87
CA CYS A 52 19.65 -16.78 22.89
C CYS A 52 19.13 -18.00 22.13
N SER A 53 17.89 -17.91 21.65
CA SER A 53 17.29 -18.88 20.76
C SER A 53 16.28 -18.22 19.83
N PHE A 54 16.12 -18.77 18.64
CA PHE A 54 15.16 -18.31 17.63
C PHE A 54 14.67 -19.49 16.79
N ARG A 55 13.55 -19.31 16.07
CA ARG A 55 13.01 -20.34 15.15
C ARG A 55 13.53 -20.07 13.74
N ALA A 56 14.13 -21.07 13.13
CA ALA A 56 14.55 -21.09 11.73
C ALA A 56 13.70 -22.09 10.91
N PRO A 57 13.72 -22.05 9.57
CA PRO A 57 12.95 -22.97 8.71
C PRO A 57 13.26 -24.47 8.90
N HIS A 58 14.35 -24.81 9.59
CA HIS A 58 14.78 -26.20 9.86
C HIS A 58 14.75 -26.57 11.35
N GLY A 59 14.19 -25.73 12.22
CA GLY A 59 14.05 -26.00 13.66
C GLY A 59 14.37 -24.79 14.55
N THR A 60 14.29 -24.99 15.86
CA THR A 60 14.78 -24.00 16.84
C THR A 60 16.31 -24.02 16.86
N VAL A 61 16.92 -22.85 16.81
CA VAL A 61 18.36 -22.64 16.90
C VAL A 61 18.67 -22.06 18.28
N GLU A 62 19.65 -22.63 18.98
CA GLU A 62 20.19 -22.09 20.24
C GLU A 62 21.63 -21.61 20.08
N GLY A 63 21.99 -20.56 20.80
CA GLY A 63 23.29 -19.93 20.70
C GLY A 63 23.62 -18.97 21.84
N SER A 64 24.65 -18.16 21.59
CA SER A 64 25.04 -17.03 22.43
C SER A 64 25.12 -15.75 21.61
N CYS A 65 24.78 -14.62 22.21
CA CYS A 65 24.86 -13.31 21.58
C CYS A 65 26.32 -12.90 21.34
N ARG A 66 26.66 -12.56 20.10
CA ARG A 66 27.99 -12.04 19.73
C ARG A 66 27.84 -10.75 18.94
N ASN A 67 28.75 -9.82 19.15
CA ASN A 67 28.80 -8.59 18.36
C ASN A 67 29.54 -8.86 17.04
N LEU A 68 28.83 -8.80 15.91
CA LEU A 68 29.41 -8.90 14.57
C LEU A 68 29.38 -7.53 13.89
N ARG A 69 29.91 -7.44 12.66
CA ARG A 69 29.97 -6.17 11.90
C ARG A 69 28.60 -5.63 11.53
N GLU A 70 27.61 -6.51 11.55
CA GLU A 70 26.20 -6.30 11.25
C GLU A 70 25.35 -5.99 12.51
N GLY A 71 25.95 -6.01 13.71
CA GLY A 71 25.27 -5.79 14.99
C GLY A 71 25.36 -7.00 15.94
N MET A 72 24.64 -6.93 17.08
CA MET A 72 24.61 -8.03 18.05
C MET A 72 23.63 -9.12 17.62
N VAL A 73 24.08 -10.36 17.56
CA VAL A 73 23.35 -11.45 16.91
C VAL A 73 23.58 -12.81 17.58
N CYS A 74 22.55 -13.66 17.54
CA CYS A 74 22.58 -15.00 18.10
C CYS A 74 23.38 -15.96 17.21
N VAL A 75 24.53 -16.41 17.69
CA VAL A 75 25.41 -17.32 16.94
C VAL A 75 25.24 -18.76 17.46
N PRO A 76 24.93 -19.75 16.59
CA PRO A 76 24.77 -21.15 16.99
C PRO A 76 26.03 -21.72 17.63
N LYS A 77 25.85 -22.64 18.60
CA LYS A 77 26.95 -23.25 19.36
C LYS A 77 28.00 -23.97 18.47
N ASP A 78 27.57 -24.55 17.34
CA ASP A 78 28.38 -25.44 16.49
C ASP A 78 28.86 -24.85 15.15
N PHE A 79 28.79 -23.53 14.95
CA PHE A 79 29.01 -22.92 13.63
C PHE A 79 30.44 -23.09 13.08
N ARG A 80 30.60 -23.91 12.02
CA ARG A 80 31.82 -24.03 11.19
C ARG A 80 31.57 -23.53 9.77
N ARG A 81 32.52 -22.79 9.19
CA ARG A 81 32.39 -22.11 7.89
C ARG A 81 32.72 -23.07 6.73
N GLY A 82 31.72 -23.47 5.95
CA GLY A 82 31.87 -24.37 4.79
C GLY A 82 32.07 -23.64 3.43
N PRO A 83 32.56 -24.33 2.38
CA PRO A 83 32.77 -23.74 1.04
C PRO A 83 31.48 -23.71 0.19
N ALA A 84 31.49 -22.91 -0.88
CA ALA A 84 30.35 -22.77 -1.80
C ALA A 84 30.35 -23.82 -2.93
N PRO A 85 29.20 -24.46 -3.24
CA PRO A 85 29.03 -25.29 -4.43
C PRO A 85 28.40 -24.51 -5.60
N GLY A 86 28.63 -24.99 -6.83
CA GLY A 86 27.96 -24.52 -8.05
C GLY A 86 27.77 -25.68 -9.05
N GLY A 87 27.00 -25.46 -10.12
CA GLY A 87 26.74 -26.45 -11.18
C GLY A 87 25.24 -26.61 -11.52
N PRO A 88 24.82 -26.49 -12.80
CA PRO A 88 23.43 -26.62 -13.22
C PRO A 88 23.11 -27.85 -14.11
N PRO A 89 21.87 -28.35 -14.04
CA PRO A 89 21.18 -29.03 -15.17
C PRO A 89 19.74 -28.49 -15.37
N ALA A 90 19.00 -28.74 -16.45
CA ALA A 90 19.25 -29.12 -17.84
C ALA A 90 17.95 -28.84 -18.67
N GLU A 91 17.99 -28.88 -20.00
CA GLU A 91 16.83 -28.56 -20.87
C GLU A 91 15.79 -29.70 -21.03
N GLY A 92 14.55 -29.33 -21.40
CA GLY A 92 13.52 -30.25 -21.91
C GLY A 92 12.42 -29.51 -22.71
N ARG A 93 11.98 -30.06 -23.85
CA ARG A 93 10.97 -29.49 -24.77
C ARG A 93 9.83 -30.48 -25.01
N TYR A 94 8.56 -30.02 -25.16
CA TYR A 94 7.69 -30.34 -26.33
C TYR A 94 6.27 -29.71 -26.26
N GLY A 95 5.68 -29.45 -27.45
CA GLY A 95 4.27 -29.83 -27.76
C GLY A 95 3.12 -28.83 -27.50
N PRO A 96 2.17 -28.60 -28.46
CA PRO A 96 1.06 -27.65 -28.29
C PRO A 96 -0.39 -28.12 -28.65
N ARG A 97 -1.39 -27.58 -27.92
CA ARG A 97 -2.79 -27.22 -28.35
C ARG A 97 -3.76 -28.37 -28.78
N GLU A 98 -5.06 -28.18 -29.05
CA GLU A 98 -5.91 -26.98 -29.29
C GLU A 98 -7.42 -27.19 -28.97
N SER A 99 -8.22 -26.10 -28.81
CA SER A 99 -9.71 -25.99 -28.94
C SER A 99 -10.61 -26.81 -27.97
N ASP A 100 -11.91 -26.56 -27.73
CA ASP A 100 -12.80 -25.37 -27.60
C ASP A 100 -14.10 -25.84 -26.85
N PHE A 101 -15.21 -25.14 -26.58
CA PHE A 101 -15.84 -23.85 -26.94
C PHE A 101 -16.52 -23.21 -25.69
N ARG A 102 -17.26 -22.09 -25.83
CA ARG A 102 -18.20 -21.54 -24.82
C ARG A 102 -19.62 -21.33 -25.37
N ARG A 103 -20.63 -21.33 -24.48
CA ARG A 103 -21.98 -20.76 -24.69
C ARG A 103 -22.24 -19.66 -23.65
N PRO A 104 -23.02 -18.60 -23.94
CA PRO A 104 -23.39 -17.57 -22.97
C PRO A 104 -24.54 -18.00 -22.06
N VAL A 105 -24.65 -17.38 -20.88
CA VAL A 105 -25.80 -17.45 -19.96
C VAL A 105 -26.05 -16.04 -19.42
N GLU A 106 -27.33 -15.64 -19.33
CA GLU A 106 -27.74 -14.33 -18.80
C GLU A 106 -27.95 -14.40 -17.27
N PRO A 107 -27.52 -13.38 -16.49
CA PRO A 107 -27.70 -13.38 -15.04
C PRO A 107 -29.11 -12.95 -14.63
N ALA A 108 -29.78 -13.73 -13.78
CA ALA A 108 -31.05 -13.37 -13.19
C ALA A 108 -30.87 -12.46 -11.96
N VAL A 109 -31.68 -11.40 -11.85
CA VAL A 109 -31.64 -10.47 -10.70
C VAL A 109 -32.51 -11.01 -9.56
N ILE A 110 -31.89 -11.34 -8.43
CA ILE A 110 -32.58 -11.67 -7.18
C ILE A 110 -32.62 -10.42 -6.31
N GLN A 111 -33.82 -9.95 -5.93
CA GLN A 111 -33.94 -8.88 -4.94
C GLN A 111 -33.89 -9.46 -3.52
N VAL A 112 -32.96 -8.95 -2.71
CA VAL A 112 -32.89 -9.20 -1.26
C VAL A 112 -32.96 -7.85 -0.55
N ARG A 113 -33.79 -7.74 0.49
CA ARG A 113 -33.78 -6.55 1.37
C ARG A 113 -32.65 -6.68 2.39
N PRO A 114 -31.79 -5.68 2.58
CA PRO A 114 -30.91 -5.62 3.73
C PRO A 114 -31.74 -5.46 5.04
N PRO A 115 -31.22 -5.96 6.18
CA PRO A 115 -31.67 -5.50 7.49
C PRO A 115 -31.21 -4.06 7.75
N GLU A 116 -31.80 -3.41 8.76
CA GLU A 116 -31.57 -2.01 9.08
C GLU A 116 -30.12 -1.71 9.55
N THR A 117 -29.70 -0.47 9.35
CA THR A 117 -28.33 -0.01 9.62
C THR A 117 -27.99 -0.03 11.10
N SER A 118 -27.05 -0.89 11.50
CA SER A 118 -26.15 -0.59 12.63
C SER A 118 -24.81 -0.11 12.09
N VAL A 119 -24.41 1.10 12.49
CA VAL A 119 -23.01 1.51 12.39
C VAL A 119 -22.24 0.65 13.38
N ASP A 120 -21.18 -0.05 12.94
CA ASP A 120 -20.31 -0.78 13.86
C ASP A 120 -19.84 0.16 14.98
N PRO A 121 -19.87 -0.26 16.25
CA PRO A 121 -19.37 0.58 17.34
C PRO A 121 -17.88 0.85 17.11
N VAL A 122 -17.55 2.13 16.96
CA VAL A 122 -16.18 2.65 16.88
C VAL A 122 -15.31 1.94 17.92
N ALA A 123 -14.19 1.35 17.49
CA ALA A 123 -13.34 0.56 18.37
C ALA A 123 -12.91 1.39 19.58
N ARG A 124 -13.15 0.87 20.80
CA ARG A 124 -12.93 1.61 22.05
C ARG A 124 -11.46 2.02 22.16
N GLY A 125 -11.20 3.31 21.98
CA GLY A 125 -9.86 3.90 22.06
C GLY A 125 -9.33 4.51 20.76
N THR A 126 -10.06 4.47 19.64
CA THR A 126 -9.66 5.24 18.44
C THR A 126 -9.90 6.74 18.62
N ALA A 127 -9.01 7.55 18.03
CA ALA A 127 -9.16 8.98 17.92
C ALA A 127 -10.03 9.33 16.69
N ALA A 128 -11.08 10.12 16.92
CA ALA A 128 -11.96 10.58 15.85
C ALA A 128 -11.26 11.61 14.95
N VAL A 129 -11.25 11.32 13.65
CA VAL A 129 -10.66 12.12 12.58
C VAL A 129 -11.78 12.82 11.82
N GLN A 130 -11.64 14.11 11.52
CA GLN A 130 -12.75 14.95 11.02
C GLN A 130 -12.90 15.01 9.50
N ASN A 131 -11.92 14.49 8.76
CA ASN A 131 -11.76 14.74 7.34
C ASN A 131 -12.86 14.15 6.43
N LYS A 132 -12.86 14.58 5.16
CA LYS A 132 -13.82 14.21 4.11
C LYS A 132 -13.39 13.00 3.26
N VAL A 133 -12.30 12.33 3.60
CA VAL A 133 -11.89 11.08 2.95
C VAL A 133 -12.69 9.92 3.58
N PRO A 134 -13.36 9.06 2.80
CA PRO A 134 -14.02 7.89 3.35
C PRO A 134 -13.03 6.99 4.10
N ASP A 135 -13.29 6.67 5.36
CA ASP A 135 -12.36 5.89 6.21
C ASP A 135 -11.95 4.56 5.56
N SER A 136 -10.78 4.01 5.92
CA SER A 136 -10.34 2.70 5.41
C SER A 136 -11.21 1.55 5.93
N GLY A 137 -11.81 1.72 7.11
CA GLY A 137 -12.52 0.69 7.88
C GLY A 137 -11.59 -0.13 8.80
N GLN A 138 -10.27 0.04 8.74
CA GLN A 138 -9.31 -0.78 9.49
C GLN A 138 -9.21 -0.34 10.96
N ILE A 139 -10.22 -0.69 11.76
CA ILE A 139 -10.30 -0.41 13.21
C ILE A 139 -9.40 -1.31 14.09
N ASP A 140 -8.56 -2.14 13.48
CA ASP A 140 -7.75 -3.15 14.15
C ASP A 140 -6.27 -2.77 14.09
N CYS A 141 -5.50 -3.20 15.10
CA CYS A 141 -4.08 -2.93 15.19
C CYS A 141 -3.23 -4.17 14.95
N PHE A 142 -2.01 -3.94 14.49
CA PHE A 142 -1.12 -4.99 14.00
C PHE A 142 0.33 -4.70 14.38
N ASN A 143 1.04 -5.70 14.89
CA ASN A 143 2.49 -5.69 14.92
C ASN A 143 3.04 -6.34 13.63
N ASN A 144 4.29 -6.82 13.62
CA ASN A 144 4.89 -7.49 12.45
C ASN A 144 4.49 -8.98 12.28
N ARG A 145 3.67 -9.53 13.18
CA ARG A 145 3.39 -10.98 13.31
C ARG A 145 1.92 -11.32 13.54
N GLU A 146 1.15 -10.45 14.19
CA GLU A 146 -0.27 -10.69 14.51
C GLU A 146 -1.14 -9.42 14.49
N ARG A 147 -2.46 -9.66 14.51
CA ARG A 147 -3.52 -8.68 14.76
C ARG A 147 -3.85 -8.69 16.26
N MET A 148 -4.02 -7.53 16.85
CA MET A 148 -4.26 -7.33 18.29
C MET A 148 -5.05 -6.03 18.56
N ALA A 149 -5.50 -5.84 19.80
CA ALA A 149 -6.13 -4.57 20.18
C ALA A 149 -5.07 -3.46 20.27
N CYS A 150 -5.43 -2.23 19.91
CA CYS A 150 -4.48 -1.10 19.85
C CYS A 150 -3.88 -0.74 21.22
N GLY A 151 -4.62 -0.94 22.31
CA GLY A 151 -4.13 -0.71 23.67
C GLY A 151 -3.00 -1.65 24.13
N ASP A 152 -2.80 -2.78 23.45
CA ASP A 152 -1.80 -3.79 23.80
C ASP A 152 -0.49 -3.64 22.99
N LEU A 153 -0.37 -2.61 22.14
CA LEU A 153 0.76 -2.42 21.24
C LEU A 153 2.05 -1.95 21.93
N GLN A 154 3.19 -2.35 21.37
CA GLN A 154 4.46 -1.66 21.58
C GLN A 154 4.42 -0.27 20.93
N GLN A 155 4.94 0.75 21.61
CA GLN A 155 4.92 2.16 21.15
C GLN A 155 5.36 2.39 19.69
N ARG A 156 6.32 1.60 19.18
CA ARG A 156 6.79 1.66 17.77
C ARG A 156 5.73 1.29 16.72
N PHE A 157 4.56 0.81 17.13
CA PHE A 157 3.42 0.49 16.26
C PHE A 157 2.20 1.39 16.54
N THR A 158 2.33 2.36 17.44
CA THR A 158 1.33 3.42 17.67
C THR A 158 1.24 4.32 16.43
N GLY A 159 0.09 4.99 16.23
CA GLY A 159 -0.13 5.87 15.07
C GLY A 159 -0.43 5.14 13.75
N GLN A 160 -0.63 3.81 13.79
CA GLN A 160 -1.16 3.06 12.63
C GLN A 160 -2.67 3.27 12.45
N ASP A 161 -3.22 2.92 11.28
CA ASP A 161 -4.61 3.19 10.83
C ASP A 161 -5.66 2.95 11.93
N GLY A 162 -5.63 1.77 12.56
CA GLY A 162 -6.56 1.39 13.64
C GLY A 162 -6.48 2.18 14.95
N HIS A 163 -5.62 3.19 15.08
CA HIS A 163 -5.72 4.20 16.16
C HIS A 163 -6.69 5.34 15.82
N TYR A 164 -7.12 5.44 14.57
CA TYR A 164 -7.90 6.54 14.04
C TYR A 164 -9.23 6.03 13.48
N SER A 165 -10.18 6.95 13.29
CA SER A 165 -11.40 6.66 12.52
C SER A 165 -11.97 7.95 11.94
N ALA A 166 -11.98 8.04 10.62
CA ALA A 166 -12.62 9.10 9.85
C ALA A 166 -14.09 8.74 9.55
N ARG A 167 -14.75 9.56 8.71
CA ARG A 167 -16.15 9.31 8.31
C ARG A 167 -16.21 8.15 7.32
N GLN A 168 -17.06 7.16 7.57
CA GLN A 168 -17.47 6.13 6.59
C GLN A 168 -18.95 5.84 6.80
N GLY A 169 -19.71 5.77 5.71
CA GLY A 169 -21.14 5.48 5.80
C GLY A 169 -21.75 5.28 4.43
N TYR A 170 -22.26 4.07 4.19
CA TYR A 170 -23.06 3.74 3.02
C TYR A 170 -24.53 3.64 3.40
N ARG A 171 -25.41 3.94 2.45
CA ARG A 171 -26.85 3.71 2.54
C ARG A 171 -27.31 2.95 1.31
N ASP A 172 -27.82 1.74 1.47
CA ASP A 172 -28.59 1.08 0.42
C ASP A 172 -29.92 1.85 0.24
N ASN A 173 -30.26 2.20 -1.00
CA ASN A 173 -31.51 2.89 -1.33
C ASN A 173 -32.66 1.93 -1.69
N GLY A 174 -32.42 0.61 -1.72
CA GLY A 174 -33.41 -0.43 -2.00
C GLY A 174 -33.80 -0.56 -3.48
N ASP A 175 -33.07 0.10 -4.38
CA ASP A 175 -33.38 0.22 -5.81
C ASP A 175 -32.22 -0.20 -6.75
N GLY A 176 -31.29 -1.00 -6.24
CA GLY A 176 -30.08 -1.44 -6.95
C GLY A 176 -28.90 -0.47 -6.80
N THR A 177 -28.99 0.51 -5.89
CA THR A 177 -27.97 1.55 -5.71
C THR A 177 -27.60 1.85 -4.26
N VAL A 178 -26.32 2.12 -4.04
CA VAL A 178 -25.77 2.61 -2.76
C VAL A 178 -25.55 4.12 -2.86
N THR A 179 -25.85 4.87 -1.82
CA THR A 179 -25.31 6.22 -1.62
C THR A 179 -24.14 6.16 -0.66
N ASP A 180 -23.01 6.69 -1.09
CA ASP A 180 -21.90 7.04 -0.22
C ASP A 180 -22.23 8.40 0.45
N ASN A 181 -22.37 8.40 1.78
CA ASN A 181 -22.76 9.58 2.54
C ASN A 181 -21.55 10.49 2.87
N VAL A 182 -20.34 10.14 2.43
CA VAL A 182 -19.11 10.93 2.62
C VAL A 182 -18.72 11.63 1.32
N THR A 183 -18.70 10.92 0.20
CA THR A 183 -18.41 11.50 -1.13
C THR A 183 -19.63 12.10 -1.81
N GLY A 184 -20.85 11.75 -1.37
CA GLY A 184 -22.11 12.11 -2.03
C GLY A 184 -22.44 11.28 -3.27
N LEU A 185 -21.53 10.39 -3.71
CA LEU A 185 -21.68 9.58 -4.92
C LEU A 185 -22.79 8.54 -4.78
N ARG A 186 -23.49 8.28 -5.89
CA ARG A 186 -24.44 7.19 -6.05
C ARG A 186 -23.82 6.08 -6.90
N TRP A 187 -23.80 4.87 -6.37
CA TRP A 187 -23.12 3.71 -6.92
C TRP A 187 -24.10 2.61 -7.31
N GLN A 188 -23.76 1.82 -8.32
CA GLN A 188 -24.44 0.56 -8.64
C GLN A 188 -24.08 -0.52 -7.58
N GLN A 189 -25.07 -1.25 -7.07
CA GLN A 189 -24.84 -2.37 -6.12
C GLN A 189 -24.14 -3.57 -6.78
N ALA A 190 -24.51 -3.89 -8.03
CA ALA A 190 -23.89 -4.96 -8.79
C ALA A 190 -22.44 -4.64 -9.21
N HIS A 191 -21.55 -5.64 -9.10
CA HIS A 191 -20.21 -5.63 -9.70
C HIS A 191 -20.16 -6.11 -11.17
N ASN A 192 -21.32 -6.48 -11.72
CA ASN A 192 -21.52 -7.00 -13.06
C ASN A 192 -20.58 -8.18 -13.40
N ALA A 193 -20.93 -9.40 -12.96
CA ALA A 193 -20.09 -10.60 -13.07
C ALA A 193 -19.57 -10.91 -14.49
N GLN A 194 -20.24 -10.43 -15.55
CA GLN A 194 -19.69 -10.46 -16.90
C GLN A 194 -18.58 -9.42 -17.08
N ARG A 195 -17.32 -9.88 -17.08
CA ARG A 195 -16.14 -9.06 -17.37
C ARG A 195 -16.13 -8.54 -18.82
N LEU A 196 -15.98 -7.23 -18.99
CA LEU A 196 -16.07 -6.51 -20.26
C LEU A 196 -14.74 -5.82 -20.64
N THR A 197 -14.56 -5.49 -21.93
CA THR A 197 -13.44 -4.60 -22.31
C THR A 197 -13.69 -3.18 -21.80
N TYR A 198 -12.64 -2.35 -21.70
CA TYR A 198 -12.78 -0.97 -21.24
C TYR A 198 -13.86 -0.19 -22.01
N ARG A 199 -13.89 -0.33 -23.34
CA ARG A 199 -14.89 0.33 -24.19
C ARG A 199 -16.30 -0.15 -23.87
N ASP A 200 -16.49 -1.47 -23.80
CA ASP A 200 -17.81 -2.06 -23.59
C ASP A 200 -18.35 -1.71 -22.18
N ALA A 201 -17.47 -1.66 -21.17
CA ALA A 201 -17.80 -1.22 -19.81
C ALA A 201 -18.19 0.27 -19.75
N ALA A 202 -17.46 1.14 -20.47
CA ALA A 202 -17.79 2.56 -20.57
C ALA A 202 -19.13 2.78 -21.30
N GLU A 203 -19.38 2.07 -22.40
CA GLU A 203 -20.67 2.09 -23.10
C GLU A 203 -21.81 1.47 -22.28
N ALA A 204 -21.54 0.47 -21.44
CA ALA A 204 -22.53 -0.13 -20.54
C ALA A 204 -22.97 0.88 -19.47
N CYS A 205 -22.02 1.54 -18.78
CA CYS A 205 -22.37 2.57 -17.81
C CYS A 205 -23.08 3.77 -18.47
N GLY A 206 -22.57 4.27 -19.60
CA GLY A 206 -23.20 5.38 -20.33
C GLY A 206 -24.59 5.09 -20.92
N ARG A 207 -25.04 3.83 -20.93
CA ARG A 207 -26.40 3.41 -21.31
C ARG A 207 -27.24 2.95 -20.13
N LEU A 208 -26.69 2.89 -18.91
CA LEU A 208 -27.38 2.36 -17.74
C LEU A 208 -28.57 3.25 -17.36
N GLY A 209 -29.76 2.66 -17.34
CA GLY A 209 -30.97 3.25 -16.75
C GLY A 209 -31.30 2.52 -15.46
N LEU A 210 -30.94 3.10 -14.31
CA LEU A 210 -31.07 2.47 -12.99
C LEU A 210 -31.54 3.50 -11.96
N ALA A 211 -32.48 3.10 -11.08
CA ALA A 211 -33.06 3.98 -10.05
C ALA A 211 -33.61 5.31 -10.59
N GLY A 212 -34.25 5.28 -11.77
CA GLY A 212 -34.73 6.47 -12.50
C GLY A 212 -33.64 7.33 -13.13
N ASN A 213 -32.36 7.07 -12.82
CA ASN A 213 -31.21 7.86 -13.24
C ASN A 213 -30.56 7.30 -14.52
N ARG A 214 -29.97 8.21 -15.31
CA ARG A 214 -29.23 7.95 -16.56
C ARG A 214 -27.87 8.67 -16.65
N THR A 215 -27.43 9.36 -15.59
CA THR A 215 -26.13 10.05 -15.54
C THR A 215 -24.98 9.14 -15.09
N TRP A 216 -25.11 7.85 -15.37
CA TRP A 216 -24.17 6.81 -14.96
C TRP A 216 -22.92 6.81 -15.85
N ARG A 217 -21.75 6.63 -15.22
CA ARG A 217 -20.43 6.61 -15.84
C ARG A 217 -19.52 5.58 -15.19
N LEU A 218 -18.37 5.29 -15.81
CA LEU A 218 -17.27 4.67 -15.07
C LEU A 218 -16.73 5.67 -14.03
N PRO A 219 -16.34 5.20 -12.83
CA PRO A 219 -15.70 6.02 -11.81
C PRO A 219 -14.24 6.32 -12.18
N THR A 220 -13.69 7.43 -11.70
CA THR A 220 -12.23 7.62 -11.66
C THR A 220 -11.58 6.57 -10.74
N ILE A 221 -10.27 6.38 -10.81
CA ILE A 221 -9.60 5.44 -9.89
C ILE A 221 -9.72 5.90 -8.43
N THR A 222 -9.68 7.22 -8.17
CA THR A 222 -9.88 7.82 -6.85
C THR A 222 -11.29 7.54 -6.31
N GLU A 223 -12.33 7.69 -7.13
CA GLU A 223 -13.70 7.32 -6.76
C GLU A 223 -13.83 5.80 -6.53
N LEU A 224 -13.28 4.97 -7.42
CA LEU A 224 -13.31 3.50 -7.30
C LEU A 224 -12.55 3.00 -6.07
N PHE A 225 -11.51 3.71 -5.65
CA PHE A 225 -10.73 3.43 -4.45
C PHE A 225 -11.38 3.97 -3.17
N SER A 226 -12.17 5.04 -3.26
CA SER A 226 -12.92 5.61 -2.13
C SER A 226 -13.87 4.57 -1.49
N ILE A 227 -14.48 3.70 -2.30
CA ILE A 227 -15.35 2.61 -1.82
C ILE A 227 -14.61 1.35 -1.35
N SER A 228 -13.27 1.35 -1.33
CA SER A 228 -12.50 0.22 -0.80
C SER A 228 -12.69 0.02 0.71
N HIS A 229 -12.48 -1.19 1.22
CA HIS A 229 -12.63 -1.52 2.64
C HIS A 229 -11.49 -2.42 3.14
N TRP A 230 -10.86 -2.03 4.25
CA TRP A 230 -9.57 -2.56 4.72
C TRP A 230 -9.67 -3.28 6.07
N ARG A 231 -10.87 -3.43 6.61
CA ARG A 231 -11.16 -4.28 7.78
C ARG A 231 -11.20 -5.75 7.36
N ASN A 232 -10.56 -6.61 8.15
CA ASN A 232 -10.76 -8.05 8.08
C ASN A 232 -11.63 -8.48 9.27
N GLN A 233 -12.75 -9.17 9.02
CA GLN A 233 -13.61 -9.72 10.10
C GLN A 233 -13.36 -11.22 10.37
N GLY A 234 -12.22 -11.75 9.89
CA GLY A 234 -11.88 -13.16 9.91
C GLY A 234 -12.06 -13.80 8.53
N GLY A 235 -11.15 -14.70 8.17
CA GLY A 235 -11.16 -15.37 6.86
C GLY A 235 -10.82 -14.43 5.70
N ARG A 236 -11.29 -14.81 4.50
CA ARG A 236 -10.95 -14.21 3.21
C ARG A 236 -11.26 -12.71 3.15
N GLN A 237 -10.24 -11.88 2.91
CA GLN A 237 -10.41 -10.45 2.69
C GLN A 237 -11.09 -10.15 1.36
N PHE A 238 -12.15 -9.37 1.41
CA PHE A 238 -12.71 -8.65 0.26
C PHE A 238 -12.50 -7.16 0.50
N TYR A 239 -11.97 -6.43 -0.47
CA TYR A 239 -11.59 -5.03 -0.31
C TYR A 239 -12.76 -4.07 -0.58
N ILE A 240 -13.98 -4.47 -0.26
CA ILE A 240 -15.22 -3.71 -0.42
C ILE A 240 -16.20 -4.13 0.70
N ASP A 241 -17.09 -3.23 1.13
CA ASP A 241 -18.11 -3.59 2.11
C ASP A 241 -19.25 -4.39 1.45
N ARG A 242 -19.16 -5.72 1.57
CA ARG A 242 -20.15 -6.67 1.01
C ARG A 242 -21.52 -6.67 1.71
N ARG A 243 -21.75 -5.77 2.68
CA ARG A 243 -23.09 -5.47 3.21
C ARG A 243 -23.89 -4.54 2.28
N PHE A 244 -23.21 -3.77 1.43
CA PHE A 244 -23.83 -2.78 0.52
C PHE A 244 -23.55 -3.08 -0.95
N PHE A 245 -22.38 -3.67 -1.26
CA PHE A 245 -21.92 -3.89 -2.63
C PHE A 245 -21.78 -5.38 -2.95
N ASP A 246 -22.45 -5.83 -4.00
CA ASP A 246 -22.27 -7.18 -4.52
C ASP A 246 -20.82 -7.37 -4.98
N LEU A 247 -20.24 -8.52 -4.65
CA LEU A 247 -18.97 -8.99 -5.18
C LEU A 247 -18.89 -10.51 -5.04
N GLU A 248 -18.49 -11.19 -6.11
CA GLU A 248 -18.30 -12.64 -6.17
C GLU A 248 -16.89 -12.94 -6.70
N GLU A 249 -16.29 -14.07 -6.29
CA GLU A 249 -15.05 -14.52 -6.92
C GLU A 249 -15.38 -15.24 -8.25
N PRO A 250 -14.71 -14.90 -9.37
CA PRO A 250 -14.98 -15.54 -10.66
C PRO A 250 -14.56 -17.01 -10.66
N GLY A 251 -15.18 -17.81 -11.52
CA GLY A 251 -14.81 -19.20 -11.75
C GLY A 251 -13.43 -19.33 -12.44
N PRO A 252 -12.87 -20.56 -12.47
CA PRO A 252 -11.52 -20.81 -13.00
C PRO A 252 -11.38 -20.47 -14.49
N GLU A 253 -12.47 -20.37 -15.24
CA GLU A 253 -12.51 -19.96 -16.65
C GLU A 253 -12.01 -18.53 -16.90
N VAL A 254 -11.87 -17.70 -15.84
CA VAL A 254 -11.22 -16.38 -15.92
C VAL A 254 -9.72 -16.48 -16.19
N LEU A 255 -9.06 -17.58 -15.78
CA LEU A 255 -7.61 -17.80 -15.91
C LEU A 255 -7.21 -18.41 -17.27
N ALA A 256 -8.18 -18.72 -18.14
CA ALA A 256 -7.93 -19.42 -19.40
C ALA A 256 -6.99 -18.65 -20.35
N ASP A 257 -7.21 -17.34 -20.49
CA ASP A 257 -6.44 -16.40 -21.33
C ASP A 257 -5.39 -15.60 -20.52
N ASP A 258 -5.21 -15.87 -19.23
CA ASP A 258 -4.31 -15.09 -18.37
C ASP A 258 -2.81 -15.42 -18.64
N PRO A 259 -1.98 -14.45 -19.06
CA PRO A 259 -0.55 -14.69 -19.32
C PRO A 259 0.23 -15.12 -18.07
N PHE A 260 -0.27 -14.84 -16.86
CA PHE A 260 0.39 -15.18 -15.59
C PHE A 260 -0.31 -16.31 -14.83
N ARG A 261 -1.18 -17.09 -15.49
CA ARG A 261 -1.99 -18.20 -14.92
C ARG A 261 -1.24 -19.29 -14.14
N SER A 262 0.09 -19.34 -14.24
CA SER A 262 0.97 -20.22 -13.45
C SER A 262 1.30 -19.68 -12.06
N THR A 263 0.97 -18.41 -11.79
CA THR A 263 1.19 -17.69 -10.52
C THR A 263 -0.07 -17.02 -9.98
N HIS A 264 -1.03 -16.74 -10.86
CA HIS A 264 -2.35 -16.22 -10.52
C HIS A 264 -3.35 -17.33 -10.15
N ASN A 265 -4.40 -16.93 -9.44
CA ASN A 265 -5.58 -17.75 -9.14
C ASN A 265 -6.83 -16.84 -9.12
N THR A 266 -8.02 -17.40 -8.94
CA THR A 266 -9.30 -16.67 -8.97
C THR A 266 -9.41 -15.57 -7.89
N SER A 267 -8.76 -15.75 -6.73
CA SER A 267 -8.77 -14.75 -5.64
C SER A 267 -7.89 -13.52 -5.96
N MET A 268 -7.12 -13.56 -7.05
CA MET A 268 -6.42 -12.41 -7.62
C MET A 268 -7.21 -11.70 -8.73
N MET A 269 -8.40 -12.20 -9.11
CA MET A 269 -9.12 -11.82 -10.34
C MET A 269 -10.25 -10.81 -10.13
N GLY A 270 -10.21 -9.99 -9.07
CA GLY A 270 -11.22 -8.97 -8.75
C GLY A 270 -11.04 -7.63 -9.47
N GLN A 271 -10.29 -7.60 -10.56
CA GLN A 271 -9.94 -6.34 -11.23
C GLN A 271 -11.20 -5.66 -11.79
N THR A 272 -11.38 -4.38 -11.49
CA THR A 272 -12.55 -3.56 -11.87
C THR A 272 -12.10 -2.28 -12.55
N TRP A 273 -12.59 -1.99 -13.77
CA TRP A 273 -12.22 -0.79 -14.53
C TRP A 273 -12.56 0.51 -13.78
N SER A 274 -11.63 1.47 -13.81
CA SER A 274 -11.93 2.89 -13.66
C SER A 274 -11.94 3.58 -15.04
N SER A 275 -12.14 4.91 -15.07
CA SER A 275 -11.96 5.78 -16.24
C SER A 275 -10.58 6.46 -16.30
N THR A 276 -9.73 6.29 -15.29
CA THR A 276 -8.44 7.02 -15.20
C THR A 276 -7.36 6.35 -16.04
N GLU A 277 -6.93 7.04 -17.10
CA GLU A 277 -5.81 6.62 -17.94
C GLU A 277 -4.47 6.90 -17.25
N TYR A 278 -3.47 6.06 -17.49
CA TYR A 278 -2.09 6.32 -17.07
C TYR A 278 -1.42 7.24 -18.09
N SER A 279 -0.76 8.28 -17.60
CA SER A 279 0.00 9.28 -18.35
C SER A 279 1.37 8.77 -18.82
N GLY A 280 1.97 7.82 -18.09
CA GLY A 280 3.26 7.19 -18.44
C GLY A 280 3.14 5.93 -19.29
N GLU A 281 4.28 5.28 -19.53
CA GLU A 281 4.36 4.01 -20.26
C GLU A 281 4.56 2.80 -19.32
N ILE A 282 3.81 1.72 -19.57
CA ILE A 282 4.02 0.41 -18.94
C ILE A 282 4.53 -0.54 -20.02
N LEU A 283 5.79 -0.97 -19.89
CA LEU A 283 6.51 -1.69 -20.96
C LEU A 283 6.19 -3.19 -21.01
N LEU A 284 4.91 -3.55 -20.80
CA LEU A 284 4.38 -4.92 -20.92
C LEU A 284 4.04 -5.28 -22.38
N GLY A 285 4.99 -5.02 -23.29
CA GLY A 285 5.00 -5.57 -24.65
C GLY A 285 4.16 -4.85 -25.72
N SER A 286 3.50 -3.73 -25.42
CA SER A 286 2.90 -2.88 -26.46
C SER A 286 2.70 -1.42 -26.02
N ALA A 287 2.96 -0.47 -26.94
CA ALA A 287 2.71 0.95 -26.76
C ALA A 287 1.21 1.27 -26.90
N VAL A 288 0.42 0.82 -25.93
CA VAL A 288 -1.02 1.09 -25.82
C VAL A 288 -1.29 1.91 -24.57
N PRO A 289 -2.24 2.87 -24.59
CA PRO A 289 -2.70 3.53 -23.37
C PRO A 289 -3.16 2.49 -22.35
N HIS A 290 -2.80 2.69 -21.09
CA HIS A 290 -3.23 1.86 -19.98
C HIS A 290 -4.27 2.62 -19.15
N VAL A 291 -5.18 1.88 -18.51
CA VAL A 291 -6.20 2.43 -17.60
C VAL A 291 -6.02 1.78 -16.24
N PHE A 292 -6.06 2.58 -15.17
CA PHE A 292 -6.04 2.06 -13.81
C PHE A 292 -7.32 1.28 -13.50
N PHE A 293 -7.13 0.20 -12.76
CA PHE A 293 -8.19 -0.60 -12.18
C PHE A 293 -7.89 -0.80 -10.69
N PHE A 294 -8.93 -0.89 -9.87
CA PHE A 294 -8.79 -1.41 -8.52
C PHE A 294 -9.21 -2.88 -8.48
N ASN A 295 -8.53 -3.69 -7.67
CA ASN A 295 -8.80 -5.11 -7.54
C ASN A 295 -9.46 -5.40 -6.18
N PHE A 296 -10.79 -5.53 -6.17
CA PHE A 296 -11.53 -5.75 -4.92
C PHE A 296 -11.26 -7.13 -4.27
N LEU A 297 -10.55 -8.05 -4.95
CA LEU A 297 -10.17 -9.35 -4.39
C LEU A 297 -8.72 -9.38 -3.87
N ASP A 298 -7.79 -8.59 -4.41
CA ASP A 298 -6.39 -8.56 -3.93
C ASP A 298 -5.96 -7.25 -3.24
N GLY A 299 -6.73 -6.17 -3.36
CA GLY A 299 -6.47 -4.89 -2.66
C GLY A 299 -5.29 -4.12 -3.25
N ARG A 300 -5.24 -3.99 -4.58
CA ARG A 300 -4.21 -3.24 -5.32
C ARG A 300 -4.82 -2.39 -6.43
N ILE A 301 -4.32 -1.17 -6.56
CA ILE A 301 -4.41 -0.40 -7.81
C ILE A 301 -3.27 -0.86 -8.73
N LYS A 302 -3.59 -1.17 -9.98
CA LYS A 302 -2.66 -1.48 -11.07
C LYS A 302 -3.29 -0.96 -12.38
N ALA A 303 -2.54 -0.89 -13.48
CA ALA A 303 -3.13 -0.54 -14.78
C ALA A 303 -3.15 -1.72 -15.77
N ALA A 304 -4.10 -1.70 -16.71
CA ALA A 304 -4.25 -2.67 -17.80
C ALA A 304 -4.39 -1.98 -19.16
N PRO A 305 -4.00 -2.63 -20.27
CA PRO A 305 -4.21 -2.11 -21.62
C PRO A 305 -5.67 -1.70 -21.89
N LYS A 306 -5.88 -0.42 -22.26
CA LYS A 306 -7.17 0.17 -22.65
C LYS A 306 -7.80 -0.50 -23.89
N ARG A 307 -6.95 -1.09 -24.73
CA ARG A 307 -7.30 -1.76 -25.98
C ARG A 307 -6.70 -3.17 -25.98
N GLY A 308 -7.34 -4.11 -26.66
CA GLY A 308 -6.88 -5.49 -26.79
C GLY A 308 -7.82 -6.50 -26.13
N ARG A 309 -7.26 -7.54 -25.51
CA ARG A 309 -8.02 -8.68 -24.94
C ARG A 309 -8.44 -8.49 -23.48
N SER A 310 -7.94 -7.46 -22.80
CA SER A 310 -8.24 -7.12 -21.40
C SER A 310 -9.76 -7.07 -21.17
N ARG A 311 -10.26 -7.94 -20.30
CA ARG A 311 -11.65 -7.93 -19.83
C ARG A 311 -11.68 -7.97 -18.31
N LEU A 312 -12.19 -6.91 -17.68
CA LEU A 312 -12.25 -6.73 -16.23
C LEU A 312 -13.72 -6.54 -15.79
N PHE A 313 -13.99 -6.62 -14.50
CA PHE A 313 -15.30 -6.22 -13.96
C PHE A 313 -15.53 -4.71 -14.13
N TYR A 314 -16.75 -4.24 -13.89
CA TYR A 314 -17.08 -2.82 -13.90
C TYR A 314 -18.19 -2.52 -12.90
N ARG A 315 -18.18 -1.33 -12.31
CA ARG A 315 -19.24 -0.82 -11.44
C ARG A 315 -19.49 0.63 -11.84
N CYS A 316 -20.74 0.98 -12.09
CA CYS A 316 -21.07 2.34 -12.51
C CYS A 316 -21.28 3.28 -11.30
N VAL A 317 -20.93 4.55 -11.48
CA VAL A 317 -21.14 5.64 -10.52
C VAL A 317 -21.92 6.79 -11.15
N SER A 318 -22.53 7.62 -10.33
CA SER A 318 -23.25 8.84 -10.70
C SER A 318 -23.13 9.88 -9.60
N GLY A 319 -23.06 11.15 -9.99
CA GLY A 319 -22.91 12.29 -9.09
C GLY A 319 -21.92 13.30 -9.68
N GLU A 320 -21.74 14.41 -8.97
CA GLU A 320 -20.58 15.28 -9.17
C GLU A 320 -19.29 14.48 -8.94
N SER A 321 -18.21 14.81 -9.63
CA SER A 321 -16.95 14.07 -9.49
C SER A 321 -16.35 14.28 -8.11
N TRP A 322 -15.86 13.21 -7.48
CA TRP A 322 -15.14 13.29 -6.21
C TRP A 322 -13.67 12.93 -6.37
N GLY A 323 -12.80 13.56 -5.58
CA GLY A 323 -11.36 13.30 -5.56
C GLY A 323 -10.47 14.50 -5.93
N ASP A 324 -11.04 15.58 -6.47
CA ASP A 324 -10.29 16.81 -6.76
C ASP A 324 -9.87 17.52 -5.46
N ASN A 325 -8.60 17.91 -5.38
CA ASN A 325 -8.02 18.60 -4.21
C ASN A 325 -8.22 20.12 -4.28
N LEU A 326 -8.22 20.77 -3.12
CA LEU A 326 -8.13 22.24 -3.02
C LEU A 326 -6.89 22.62 -2.21
N PHE A 327 -5.72 22.48 -2.82
CA PHE A 327 -4.43 22.70 -2.18
C PHE A 327 -4.09 24.18 -1.95
N GLN A 328 -3.50 24.46 -0.79
CA GLN A 328 -2.98 25.77 -0.39
C GLN A 328 -1.61 25.61 0.30
N ASP A 329 -0.55 26.23 -0.25
CA ASP A 329 0.74 26.33 0.44
C ASP A 329 0.65 27.34 1.59
N ASN A 330 0.84 26.85 2.82
CA ASN A 330 0.79 27.67 4.05
C ASN A 330 2.09 28.45 4.31
N ARG A 331 3.09 28.32 3.44
CA ARG A 331 4.42 28.98 3.46
C ARG A 331 5.25 28.71 4.72
N ASN A 332 4.91 27.65 5.44
CA ASN A 332 5.52 27.23 6.71
C ASN A 332 6.04 25.77 6.66
N GLY A 333 6.10 25.17 5.47
CA GLY A 333 6.44 23.76 5.26
C GLY A 333 5.25 22.80 5.22
N THR A 334 4.01 23.31 5.20
CA THR A 334 2.79 22.50 5.09
C THR A 334 1.89 22.95 3.93
N VAL A 335 1.06 22.03 3.44
CA VAL A 335 0.02 22.28 2.43
C VAL A 335 -1.32 21.87 3.03
N THR A 336 -2.30 22.77 3.07
CA THR A 336 -3.69 22.42 3.39
C THR A 336 -4.40 21.91 2.14
N ASP A 337 -5.19 20.85 2.25
CA ASP A 337 -6.20 20.47 1.26
C ASP A 337 -7.59 20.75 1.84
N ALA A 338 -8.20 21.85 1.41
CA ALA A 338 -9.49 22.30 1.91
C ALA A 338 -10.68 21.48 1.36
N ALA A 339 -10.47 20.67 0.30
CA ALA A 339 -11.49 19.76 -0.19
C ALA A 339 -11.59 18.52 0.70
N MET A 340 -10.43 18.00 1.12
CA MET A 340 -10.32 16.81 1.96
C MET A 340 -10.36 17.09 3.47
N GLU A 341 -10.17 18.34 3.91
CA GLU A 341 -10.00 18.74 5.33
C GLU A 341 -8.74 18.13 5.98
N LEU A 342 -7.66 18.03 5.19
CA LEU A 342 -6.35 17.53 5.58
C LEU A 342 -5.28 18.62 5.50
N MET A 343 -4.24 18.52 6.32
CA MET A 343 -3.02 19.30 6.15
C MET A 343 -1.80 18.38 6.14
N TRP A 344 -0.94 18.60 5.15
CA TRP A 344 0.12 17.71 4.73
C TRP A 344 1.50 18.33 4.93
N GLN A 345 2.49 17.48 5.20
CA GLN A 345 3.91 17.83 5.10
C GLN A 345 4.26 18.17 3.64
N GLN A 346 4.75 19.39 3.37
CA GLN A 346 5.04 19.86 2.00
C GLN A 346 6.22 19.12 1.37
N ALA A 347 7.28 18.91 2.13
CA ALA A 347 8.51 18.24 1.68
C ALA A 347 8.81 17.04 2.57
N ASP A 348 8.97 15.86 1.98
CA ASP A 348 9.50 14.70 2.70
C ASP A 348 10.98 14.93 3.07
N ASP A 349 11.52 14.12 4.00
CA ASP A 349 12.91 14.25 4.43
C ASP A 349 13.92 13.42 3.60
N GLY A 350 13.44 12.63 2.64
CA GLY A 350 14.23 11.72 1.81
C GLY A 350 14.88 10.58 2.59
N GLN A 351 14.37 10.21 3.76
CA GLN A 351 14.87 9.05 4.51
C GLN A 351 13.89 7.86 4.34
N PRO A 352 14.25 6.81 3.57
CA PRO A 352 13.45 5.61 3.45
C PRO A 352 13.51 4.79 4.75
N ARG A 353 12.39 4.21 5.16
CA ARG A 353 12.14 3.69 6.51
C ARG A 353 11.37 2.37 6.48
N ASP A 354 11.63 1.50 7.45
CA ASP A 354 10.70 0.39 7.72
C ASP A 354 9.36 0.94 8.23
N TRP A 355 8.30 0.14 8.22
CA TRP A 355 6.96 0.64 8.50
C TRP A 355 6.82 1.19 9.94
N SER A 356 7.48 0.57 10.92
CA SER A 356 7.47 1.04 12.31
C SER A 356 8.25 2.35 12.48
N GLN A 357 9.34 2.51 11.73
CA GLN A 357 10.09 3.76 11.66
C GLN A 357 9.31 4.89 10.98
N ALA A 358 8.48 4.57 9.97
CA ALA A 358 7.61 5.53 9.28
C ALA A 358 6.46 6.03 10.19
N LEU A 359 5.87 5.14 10.99
CA LEU A 359 4.91 5.52 12.04
C LEU A 359 5.54 6.48 13.06
N GLY A 360 6.65 6.06 13.69
CA GLY A 360 7.34 6.86 14.71
C GLY A 360 7.94 8.18 14.19
N TYR A 361 8.24 8.27 12.89
CA TYR A 361 8.65 9.52 12.25
C TYR A 361 7.53 10.57 12.25
N CYS A 362 6.31 10.17 11.89
CA CYS A 362 5.19 11.10 11.86
C CYS A 362 4.64 11.41 13.24
N ASP A 363 4.54 10.42 14.13
CA ASP A 363 4.13 10.60 15.54
C ASP A 363 5.09 11.55 16.29
N GLY A 364 6.39 11.50 15.98
CA GLY A 364 7.40 12.42 16.52
C GLY A 364 7.55 13.77 15.78
N LEU A 365 6.84 13.99 14.67
CA LEU A 365 7.04 15.17 13.83
C LEU A 365 6.54 16.44 14.52
N ASN A 366 7.42 17.45 14.61
CA ASN A 366 7.07 18.78 15.07
C ASN A 366 7.30 19.77 13.91
N LEU A 367 6.22 20.21 13.27
CA LEU A 367 6.25 21.02 12.04
C LEU A 367 5.15 22.08 12.06
N ALA A 368 5.50 23.31 11.64
CA ALA A 368 4.60 24.47 11.61
C ALA A 368 3.90 24.84 12.94
N GLY A 369 4.47 24.42 14.08
CA GLY A 369 3.87 24.58 15.42
C GLY A 369 2.92 23.45 15.84
N TYR A 370 2.80 22.40 15.02
CA TYR A 370 1.93 21.26 15.26
C TYR A 370 2.72 19.98 15.60
N SER A 371 2.16 19.17 16.49
CA SER A 371 2.70 17.89 16.97
C SER A 371 1.65 16.76 16.97
N ASP A 372 0.51 16.97 16.30
CA ASP A 372 -0.57 16.01 16.08
C ASP A 372 -0.51 15.44 14.64
N TRP A 373 0.71 15.15 14.20
CA TRP A 373 1.02 14.53 12.91
C TRP A 373 0.94 13.00 13.01
N ARG A 374 0.55 12.35 11.91
CA ARG A 374 0.39 10.90 11.79
C ARG A 374 0.77 10.43 10.39
N LEU A 375 1.02 9.13 10.24
CA LEU A 375 1.18 8.52 8.93
C LEU A 375 -0.23 8.35 8.30
N PRO A 376 -0.48 8.81 7.07
CA PRO A 376 -1.80 8.74 6.43
C PRO A 376 -2.25 7.30 6.21
N ASN A 377 -3.54 7.03 6.33
CA ASN A 377 -4.09 5.75 5.89
C ASN A 377 -4.04 5.65 4.35
N ILE A 378 -4.24 4.44 3.82
CA ILE A 378 -4.01 4.21 2.38
C ILE A 378 -4.93 5.02 1.47
N LYS A 379 -6.13 5.42 1.94
CA LYS A 379 -7.05 6.27 1.18
C LYS A 379 -6.64 7.74 1.23
N GLU A 380 -6.31 8.27 2.41
CA GLU A 380 -5.74 9.62 2.55
C GLU A 380 -4.48 9.78 1.71
N LEU A 381 -3.57 8.79 1.72
CA LEU A 381 -2.36 8.82 0.90
C LEU A 381 -2.66 8.74 -0.60
N GLN A 382 -3.77 8.11 -1.00
CA GLN A 382 -4.21 8.05 -2.39
C GLN A 382 -4.82 9.37 -2.87
N THR A 383 -5.38 10.22 -2.00
CA THR A 383 -5.87 11.56 -2.42
C THR A 383 -4.76 12.54 -2.77
N LEU A 384 -3.48 12.20 -2.56
CA LEU A 384 -2.34 12.97 -3.09
C LEU A 384 -1.91 12.53 -4.50
N VAL A 385 -2.47 11.45 -5.05
CA VAL A 385 -2.02 10.89 -6.33
C VAL A 385 -2.63 11.67 -7.49
N ASP A 386 -1.79 12.43 -8.17
CA ASP A 386 -2.17 13.16 -9.37
C ASP A 386 -1.78 12.36 -10.62
N TYR A 387 -2.76 11.61 -11.15
CA TYR A 387 -2.62 10.77 -12.34
C TYR A 387 -2.34 11.56 -13.64
N ARG A 388 -2.36 12.90 -13.62
CA ARG A 388 -1.87 13.74 -14.73
C ARG A 388 -0.35 13.67 -14.87
N TYR A 389 0.36 13.31 -13.79
CA TYR A 389 1.82 13.14 -13.75
C TYR A 389 2.20 11.67 -13.53
N ASN A 390 3.45 11.31 -13.83
CA ASN A 390 3.98 9.96 -13.66
C ASN A 390 5.47 9.88 -13.24
N ASP A 391 6.10 11.02 -12.94
CA ASP A 391 7.49 11.11 -12.46
C ASP A 391 7.72 12.41 -11.67
N PRO A 392 7.24 12.50 -10.41
CA PRO A 392 6.31 11.59 -9.73
C PRO A 392 4.83 11.93 -10.00
N ALA A 393 3.91 11.04 -9.63
CA ALA A 393 2.45 11.19 -9.75
C ALA A 393 1.83 12.01 -8.60
N ILE A 394 2.27 13.25 -8.41
CA ILE A 394 1.80 14.19 -7.37
C ILE A 394 2.03 15.64 -7.85
N ASP A 395 1.15 16.58 -7.47
CA ASP A 395 1.22 17.97 -7.94
C ASP A 395 2.54 18.67 -7.50
N PRO A 396 3.45 19.00 -8.43
CA PRO A 396 4.77 19.55 -8.11
C PRO A 396 4.74 21.05 -7.76
N ASN A 397 3.61 21.74 -7.93
CA ASN A 397 3.45 23.14 -7.51
C ASN A 397 3.32 23.24 -5.99
N PHE A 398 2.72 22.22 -5.36
CA PHE A 398 2.50 22.15 -3.93
C PHE A 398 3.51 21.26 -3.23
N PHE A 399 3.76 20.06 -3.73
CA PHE A 399 4.55 19.05 -3.04
C PHE A 399 5.97 18.92 -3.58
N LYS A 400 6.90 18.73 -2.64
CA LYS A 400 8.31 18.46 -2.93
C LYS A 400 8.58 17.01 -2.57
N GLN A 401 8.99 16.22 -3.55
CA GLN A 401 9.40 14.83 -3.39
C GLN A 401 10.91 14.72 -3.63
N LYS A 402 11.69 14.19 -2.66
CA LYS A 402 13.16 14.17 -2.80
C LYS A 402 13.68 13.13 -3.80
N ASP A 403 12.98 12.00 -3.92
CA ASP A 403 13.28 10.91 -4.84
C ASP A 403 12.04 10.69 -5.72
N SER A 404 12.09 11.04 -7.01
CA SER A 404 10.92 10.90 -7.89
C SER A 404 10.53 9.44 -8.12
N ALA A 405 11.45 8.48 -7.94
CA ALA A 405 11.17 7.04 -7.96
C ALA A 405 10.57 6.53 -6.63
N GLY A 406 10.34 7.41 -5.67
CA GLY A 406 9.91 7.10 -4.30
C GLY A 406 8.53 6.44 -4.20
N TRP A 407 8.45 5.46 -3.29
CA TRP A 407 7.21 4.86 -2.83
C TRP A 407 6.98 5.28 -1.37
N PHE A 408 5.72 5.49 -0.98
CA PHE A 408 5.38 6.06 0.32
C PHE A 408 4.49 5.12 1.13
N TRP A 409 4.89 4.87 2.39
CA TRP A 409 4.13 4.05 3.33
C TRP A 409 2.80 4.71 3.72
N SER A 410 1.75 3.88 3.82
CA SER A 410 0.54 4.22 4.57
C SER A 410 0.55 3.56 5.95
N SER A 411 -0.30 4.05 6.85
CA SER A 411 -0.55 3.46 8.16
C SER A 411 -1.42 2.19 8.12
N THR A 412 -1.90 1.77 6.95
CA THR A 412 -2.81 0.62 6.76
C THR A 412 -2.06 -0.69 6.54
N THR A 413 -2.39 -1.73 7.32
CA THR A 413 -1.96 -3.12 7.14
C THR A 413 -2.65 -3.75 5.93
N HIS A 414 -1.93 -4.53 5.12
CA HIS A 414 -2.46 -5.10 3.89
C HIS A 414 -3.11 -6.49 4.09
N GLY A 415 -4.43 -6.48 4.27
CA GLY A 415 -5.28 -7.67 4.23
C GLY A 415 -5.05 -8.65 5.39
N GLU A 416 -5.11 -9.95 5.08
CA GLU A 416 -5.03 -11.05 6.07
C GLU A 416 -3.64 -11.22 6.70
N ASN A 417 -2.58 -10.64 6.12
CA ASN A 417 -1.20 -10.87 6.57
C ASN A 417 -0.70 -9.69 7.44
N PRO A 418 -0.58 -9.87 8.76
CA PRO A 418 -0.16 -8.80 9.68
C PRO A 418 1.26 -8.28 9.42
N ALA A 419 2.13 -9.09 8.79
CA ALA A 419 3.49 -8.70 8.44
C ALA A 419 3.57 -7.72 7.24
N MET A 420 2.45 -7.39 6.60
CA MET A 420 2.39 -6.58 5.37
C MET A 420 1.72 -5.22 5.62
N ALA A 421 2.26 -4.15 5.06
CA ALA A 421 1.60 -2.83 5.02
C ALA A 421 1.37 -2.38 3.57
N SER A 422 0.40 -1.49 3.36
CA SER A 422 0.09 -0.90 2.05
C SER A 422 0.95 0.34 1.78
N TYR A 423 1.31 0.56 0.51
CA TYR A 423 2.04 1.75 0.06
C TYR A 423 1.55 2.24 -1.31
N ILE A 424 1.80 3.52 -1.61
CA ILE A 424 1.58 4.13 -2.91
C ILE A 424 2.93 4.29 -3.63
N CYS A 425 2.99 3.85 -4.88
CA CYS A 425 4.07 4.15 -5.81
C CYS A 425 3.85 5.57 -6.37
N PHE A 426 4.48 6.61 -5.82
CA PHE A 426 4.44 7.95 -6.44
C PHE A 426 5.38 8.05 -7.63
N GLY A 427 6.53 7.39 -7.56
CA GLY A 427 7.35 7.08 -8.73
C GLY A 427 6.92 5.79 -9.46
N PRO A 428 7.69 5.39 -10.49
CA PRO A 428 7.50 4.12 -11.20
C PRO A 428 7.39 2.91 -10.27
N CYS A 429 6.45 2.01 -10.58
CA CYS A 429 6.07 0.90 -9.70
C CYS A 429 6.69 -0.40 -10.21
N THR A 430 7.98 -0.55 -9.92
CA THR A 430 8.94 -1.39 -10.64
C THR A 430 8.94 -2.89 -10.31
N SER A 431 9.34 -3.69 -11.30
CA SER A 431 9.83 -5.05 -11.13
C SER A 431 11.29 -5.06 -10.66
N VAL A 432 11.79 -6.20 -10.20
CA VAL A 432 13.23 -6.39 -9.86
C VAL A 432 14.19 -6.22 -11.05
N ASP A 433 13.65 -6.11 -12.27
CA ASP A 433 14.38 -5.85 -13.50
C ASP A 433 14.39 -4.36 -13.89
N GLY A 434 13.84 -3.48 -13.04
CA GLY A 434 13.82 -2.03 -13.21
C GLY A 434 12.73 -1.49 -14.14
N VAL A 435 11.75 -2.32 -14.51
CA VAL A 435 10.67 -1.97 -15.46
C VAL A 435 9.40 -1.59 -14.69
N ASP A 436 8.77 -0.46 -15.02
CA ASP A 436 7.44 -0.13 -14.49
C ASP A 436 6.40 -1.12 -15.03
N VAL A 437 5.73 -1.82 -14.11
CA VAL A 437 4.80 -2.91 -14.42
C VAL A 437 3.40 -2.68 -13.84
N HIS A 438 3.17 -1.57 -13.10
CA HIS A 438 1.85 -1.21 -12.56
C HIS A 438 1.45 0.26 -12.76
N GLY A 439 2.40 1.15 -13.02
CA GLY A 439 2.21 2.59 -13.18
C GLY A 439 2.50 3.40 -11.91
N ALA A 440 3.08 4.59 -12.06
CA ALA A 440 3.07 5.61 -11.00
C ALA A 440 1.62 5.99 -10.66
N GLY A 441 1.31 6.08 -9.38
CA GLY A 441 -0.04 6.14 -8.82
C GLY A 441 -0.68 4.78 -8.49
N ALA A 442 0.05 3.67 -8.70
CA ALA A 442 -0.37 2.34 -8.26
C ALA A 442 -0.23 2.14 -6.74
N GLN A 443 -1.04 1.22 -6.20
CA GLN A 443 -1.09 0.89 -4.78
C GLN A 443 -0.73 -0.58 -4.58
N ARG A 444 0.30 -0.82 -3.78
CA ARG A 444 0.89 -2.15 -3.53
C ARG A 444 1.00 -2.40 -2.02
N SER A 445 1.85 -3.36 -1.64
CA SER A 445 2.04 -3.78 -0.25
C SER A 445 3.38 -4.49 -0.04
N ASP A 446 4.14 -4.12 0.99
CA ASP A 446 5.46 -4.69 1.30
C ASP A 446 5.53 -5.23 2.73
N PRO A 447 6.51 -6.10 3.04
CA PRO A 447 6.80 -6.50 4.40
C PRO A 447 7.12 -5.28 5.26
N LYS A 448 6.55 -5.19 6.46
CA LYS A 448 6.74 -4.07 7.39
C LYS A 448 8.18 -3.89 7.87
N THR A 449 8.97 -4.96 7.86
CA THR A 449 10.38 -4.98 8.26
C THR A 449 11.13 -6.12 7.56
N GLY A 450 12.45 -6.19 7.72
CA GLY A 450 13.31 -7.25 7.21
C GLY A 450 14.42 -6.76 6.29
N ASN A 451 14.94 -7.64 5.42
CA ASN A 451 16.04 -7.33 4.50
C ASN A 451 15.60 -7.52 3.03
N PRO A 452 15.59 -6.44 2.21
CA PRO A 452 15.15 -6.47 0.81
C PRO A 452 15.88 -7.50 -0.06
N SER A 453 17.20 -7.68 0.16
CA SER A 453 18.04 -8.59 -0.64
C SER A 453 17.66 -10.07 -0.53
N ARG A 454 16.75 -10.43 0.38
CA ARG A 454 16.18 -11.77 0.50
C ARG A 454 15.04 -12.03 -0.49
N TRP A 455 14.41 -10.98 -1.00
CA TRP A 455 13.31 -11.07 -1.95
C TRP A 455 13.87 -11.13 -3.38
N ARG A 456 13.65 -12.24 -4.07
CA ARG A 456 14.12 -12.42 -5.45
C ARG A 456 13.25 -11.70 -6.48
N ALA A 457 11.94 -11.73 -6.25
CA ALA A 457 10.84 -11.03 -6.93
C ALA A 457 9.53 -11.45 -6.25
N ARG A 458 8.40 -10.76 -6.51
CA ARG A 458 7.06 -11.22 -6.08
C ARG A 458 6.06 -11.27 -7.25
N GLY A 459 5.22 -12.31 -7.27
CA GLY A 459 4.22 -12.53 -8.31
C GLY A 459 4.79 -12.82 -9.71
N GLY A 460 3.90 -13.08 -10.68
CA GLY A 460 4.28 -13.32 -12.09
C GLY A 460 4.89 -12.09 -12.78
N GLN A 461 4.51 -10.88 -12.36
CA GLN A 461 5.06 -9.60 -12.85
C GLN A 461 6.44 -9.25 -12.25
N ARG A 462 6.98 -10.11 -11.37
CA ARG A 462 8.30 -9.98 -10.74
C ARG A 462 8.51 -8.66 -9.97
N ASP A 463 7.50 -8.25 -9.20
CA ASP A 463 7.51 -7.03 -8.39
C ASP A 463 8.80 -6.91 -7.54
N GLU A 464 9.36 -5.71 -7.48
CA GLU A 464 10.39 -5.33 -6.50
C GLU A 464 9.82 -5.37 -5.07
N THR A 465 10.69 -5.40 -4.06
CA THR A 465 10.31 -5.35 -2.64
C THR A 465 11.36 -4.52 -1.91
N ARG A 466 10.97 -3.31 -1.49
CA ARG A 466 11.88 -2.31 -0.94
C ARG A 466 11.96 -2.34 0.58
N ILE A 467 10.87 -2.62 1.29
CA ILE A 467 10.71 -2.56 2.78
C ILE A 467 10.99 -1.15 3.37
N PHE A 468 12.08 -0.51 2.97
CA PHE A 468 12.41 0.86 3.29
C PHE A 468 11.75 1.79 2.26
N ASN A 469 10.57 2.30 2.62
CA ASN A 469 9.80 3.24 1.80
C ASN A 469 9.75 4.60 2.50
N TYR A 470 9.45 5.68 1.77
CA TYR A 470 9.39 7.04 2.31
C TYR A 470 8.11 7.27 3.12
N ALA A 471 8.07 8.39 3.83
CA ALA A 471 6.91 8.83 4.61
C ALA A 471 6.60 10.30 4.30
N ARG A 472 5.31 10.64 4.24
CA ARG A 472 4.81 12.02 4.17
C ARG A 472 3.68 12.13 5.17
N CYS A 473 3.87 12.93 6.20
CA CYS A 473 2.96 12.99 7.33
C CYS A 473 1.74 13.85 7.02
N VAL A 474 0.62 13.50 7.66
CA VAL A 474 -0.66 14.19 7.58
C VAL A 474 -1.14 14.56 8.97
N ARG A 475 -2.00 15.57 9.06
CA ARG A 475 -2.83 15.92 10.20
C ARG A 475 -4.19 16.37 9.67
N ASP A 476 -5.19 16.43 10.53
CA ASP A 476 -6.47 17.03 10.15
C ASP A 476 -6.29 18.55 10.04
N ALA A 477 -6.89 19.18 9.03
CA ALA A 477 -7.01 20.64 8.98
C ALA A 477 -8.07 21.07 10.00
N LYS A 478 -7.70 21.97 10.91
CA LYS A 478 -8.61 22.64 11.84
C LYS A 478 -8.93 24.02 11.28
N GLU A 479 -10.18 24.47 11.43
CA GLU A 479 -10.63 25.84 11.12
C GLU A 479 -9.91 26.88 12.00
#